data_AF-A0A1E5PT10-F1
#
_entry.id   AF-A0A1E5PT10-F1
#
_cell.length_a   1.000
_cell.length_b   1.000
_cell.length_c   1.000
_cell.angle_alpha   90.00
_cell.angle_beta   90.00
_cell.angle_gamma   90.00
#
_symmetry.space_group_name_H-M   'P 1'
#
loop_
_entity.id
_entity.type
_entity.pdbx_description
1 polymer ?
#
loop_
_entity_poly.entity_id
_entity_poly.type
_entity_poly.pdbx_seq_one_letter_code
_entity_poly.pdbx_strand_id
1 'polypeptide(L)'
;MNGVQIRSSERALSVGTWLIVGGAMLYSVLTVTPLMAAHTPEGWRWTAPILPLVVDAAVVIVVRLDSVLARLGGHGGAWPVALRWMTGVMTLALNIGESALAGDLVGVAVHSVAPLLLIVTAEAGLAYRRALTAAVLAVEARKQAEQDARERKVAEREESRLRAAREQREHEAAIAREQREHEERLAREAADRQDRIRREEQERLEAAARAEREARERREREREQAEAERERLERQAAQQRELEAQQRAERERRERVREQERIERERAALLAAGPPEEKLKEGPARTVVQAAFEAGLAVRVAAELTGWSVGWASARYQELRDAAQALEGAAP
;
A
#
# COMPACT_ATOMS: atom_id res chain seq x y z
N MET A 1 54.50 5.57 -37.36
CA MET A 1 55.73 6.24 -37.85
C MET A 1 56.13 7.29 -36.81
N ASN A 2 57.34 7.19 -36.26
CA ASN A 2 57.78 8.01 -35.13
C ASN A 2 58.09 9.44 -35.60
N GLY A 3 57.59 10.47 -34.91
CA GLY A 3 57.75 11.89 -35.28
C GLY A 3 59.20 12.38 -35.41
N VAL A 4 60.18 11.57 -34.99
CA VAL A 4 61.61 11.81 -35.22
C VAL A 4 62.00 11.58 -36.69
N GLN A 5 61.44 10.54 -37.35
CA GLN A 5 61.73 10.22 -38.76
C GLN A 5 61.12 11.24 -39.73
N ILE A 6 59.99 11.84 -39.36
CA ILE A 6 59.36 12.91 -40.16
C ILE A 6 60.25 14.16 -40.14
N ARG A 7 60.73 14.57 -38.95
CA ARG A 7 61.59 15.76 -38.81
C ARG A 7 62.96 15.60 -39.45
N SER A 8 63.56 14.41 -39.45
CA SER A 8 64.83 14.17 -40.15
C SER A 8 64.66 14.21 -41.66
N SER A 9 63.54 13.67 -42.17
CA SER A 9 63.21 13.70 -43.61
C SER A 9 62.96 15.13 -44.10
N GLU A 10 62.26 15.96 -43.32
CA GLU A 10 62.05 17.38 -43.63
C GLU A 10 63.36 18.18 -43.70
N ARG A 11 64.30 17.94 -42.76
CA ARG A 11 65.62 18.59 -42.79
C ARG A 11 66.45 18.17 -43.99
N ALA A 12 66.48 16.88 -44.31
CA ALA A 12 67.23 16.38 -45.47
C ALA A 12 66.71 16.99 -46.78
N LEU A 13 65.38 17.07 -46.95
CA LEU A 13 64.76 17.73 -48.11
C LEU A 13 65.09 19.23 -48.18
N SER A 14 65.08 19.93 -47.05
CA SER A 14 65.43 21.35 -46.99
C SER A 14 66.90 21.58 -47.37
N VAL A 15 67.82 20.77 -46.84
CA VAL A 15 69.26 20.88 -47.16
C VAL A 15 69.51 20.58 -48.64
N GLY A 16 68.92 19.52 -49.19
CA GLY A 16 69.05 19.18 -50.60
C GLY A 16 68.55 20.28 -51.53
N THR A 17 67.42 20.92 -51.18
CA THR A 17 66.88 22.05 -51.96
C THR A 17 67.85 23.24 -51.98
N TRP A 18 68.43 23.60 -50.82
CA TRP A 18 69.39 24.70 -50.75
C TRP A 18 70.71 24.41 -51.48
N LEU A 19 71.16 23.16 -51.51
CA LEU A 19 72.32 22.76 -52.29
C LEU A 19 72.09 22.92 -53.80
N ILE A 20 70.90 22.54 -54.29
CA ILE A 20 70.53 22.72 -55.71
C ILE A 20 70.47 24.20 -56.07
N VAL A 21 69.83 25.03 -55.23
CA VAL A 21 69.77 26.48 -55.44
C VAL A 21 71.18 27.09 -55.44
N GLY A 22 72.01 26.76 -54.45
CA GLY A 22 73.38 27.24 -54.37
C GLY A 22 74.24 26.82 -55.57
N GLY A 23 74.07 25.58 -56.05
CA GLY A 23 74.76 25.10 -57.25
C GLY A 23 74.33 25.84 -58.53
N ALA A 24 73.03 26.10 -58.70
CA ALA A 24 72.52 26.87 -59.83
C ALA A 24 73.02 28.33 -59.82
N MET A 25 73.04 28.97 -58.65
CA MET A 25 73.59 30.32 -58.49
C MET A 25 75.08 30.37 -58.81
N LEU A 26 75.85 29.40 -58.32
CA LEU A 26 77.28 29.31 -58.60
C LEU A 26 77.53 29.14 -60.11
N TYR A 27 76.77 28.27 -60.77
CA TYR A 27 76.87 28.07 -62.22
C TYR A 27 76.54 29.35 -62.99
N SER A 28 75.45 30.04 -62.64
CA SER A 28 75.04 31.33 -63.23
C SER A 28 76.12 32.41 -63.09
N VAL A 29 76.73 32.54 -61.90
CA VAL A 29 77.87 33.45 -61.69
C VAL A 29 79.04 33.09 -62.59
N LEU A 30 79.38 31.80 -62.72
CA LEU A 30 80.50 31.35 -63.55
C LEU A 30 80.28 31.58 -65.05
N THR A 31 79.04 31.50 -65.54
CA THR A 31 78.73 31.68 -66.97
C THR A 31 78.49 33.13 -67.36
N VAL A 32 77.84 33.93 -66.51
CA VAL A 32 77.44 35.30 -66.84
C VAL A 32 78.52 36.33 -66.48
N THR A 33 79.37 36.06 -65.50
CA THR A 33 80.47 36.99 -65.12
C THR A 33 81.42 37.28 -66.28
N PRO A 34 81.88 36.29 -67.07
CA PRO A 34 82.72 36.56 -68.25
C PRO A 34 82.04 37.45 -69.29
N LEU A 35 80.76 37.20 -69.56
CA LEU A 35 79.95 37.98 -70.52
C LEU A 35 79.80 39.45 -70.08
N MET A 36 79.54 39.68 -68.80
CA MET A 36 79.44 41.03 -68.23
C MET A 36 80.80 41.73 -68.19
N ALA A 37 81.87 41.02 -67.85
CA ALA A 37 83.21 41.57 -67.84
C ALA A 37 83.69 42.03 -69.24
N ALA A 38 83.18 41.39 -70.31
CA ALA A 38 83.45 41.79 -71.69
C ALA A 38 82.74 43.11 -72.09
N HIS A 39 81.59 43.42 -71.49
CA HIS A 39 80.78 44.60 -71.82
C HIS A 39 80.92 45.74 -70.80
N THR A 40 81.70 45.54 -69.73
CA THR A 40 81.90 46.54 -68.66
C THR A 40 83.23 47.29 -68.88
N PRO A 41 83.27 48.63 -68.75
CA PRO A 41 84.51 49.41 -68.81
C PRO A 41 85.57 48.90 -67.81
N GLU A 42 86.86 49.02 -68.15
CA GLU A 42 87.95 48.37 -67.39
C GLU A 42 87.97 48.69 -65.89
N GLY A 43 87.65 49.93 -65.49
CA GLY A 43 87.59 50.34 -64.08
C GLY A 43 86.43 49.73 -63.27
N TRP A 44 85.46 49.11 -63.94
CA TRP A 44 84.22 48.60 -63.34
C TRP A 44 84.08 47.08 -63.45
N ARG A 45 85.05 46.37 -64.04
CA ARG A 45 84.98 44.90 -64.18
C ARG A 45 84.79 44.14 -62.86
N TRP A 46 85.20 44.73 -61.73
CA TRP A 46 84.98 44.16 -60.40
C TRP A 46 83.49 44.01 -60.04
N THR A 47 82.58 44.75 -60.71
CA THR A 47 81.13 44.63 -60.51
C THR A 47 80.48 43.52 -61.35
N ALA A 48 81.22 42.91 -62.28
CA ALA A 48 80.70 41.87 -63.16
C ALA A 48 80.00 40.68 -62.44
N PRO A 49 80.48 40.16 -61.29
CA PRO A 49 79.80 39.08 -60.58
C PRO A 49 78.58 39.53 -59.74
N ILE A 50 78.37 40.83 -59.58
CA ILE A 50 77.27 41.37 -58.75
C ILE A 50 75.93 41.16 -59.46
N LEU A 51 75.87 41.43 -60.76
CA LEU A 51 74.62 41.37 -61.53
C LEU A 51 74.00 39.95 -61.56
N PRO A 52 74.75 38.86 -61.86
CA PRO A 52 74.20 37.50 -61.83
C PRO A 52 73.67 37.13 -60.44
N LEU A 53 74.40 37.51 -59.39
CA LEU A 53 73.99 37.24 -58.02
C LEU A 53 72.69 37.94 -57.63
N VAL A 54 72.49 39.19 -58.07
CA VAL A 54 71.23 39.92 -57.85
C VAL A 54 70.07 39.31 -58.63
N VAL A 55 70.29 38.92 -59.89
CA VAL A 55 69.26 38.27 -60.72
C VAL A 55 68.82 36.95 -60.09
N ASP A 56 69.78 36.11 -59.69
CA ASP A 56 69.47 34.84 -59.06
C ASP A 56 68.79 35.01 -57.70
N ALA A 57 69.23 35.98 -56.89
CA ALA A 57 68.56 36.31 -55.64
C ALA A 57 67.12 36.77 -55.87
N ALA A 58 66.86 37.57 -56.91
CA ALA A 58 65.52 37.99 -57.27
C ALA A 58 64.64 36.80 -57.70
N VAL A 59 65.17 35.86 -58.50
CA VAL A 59 64.46 34.63 -58.86
C VAL A 59 64.13 33.78 -57.62
N VAL A 60 65.10 33.58 -56.73
CA VAL A 60 64.90 32.82 -55.49
C VAL A 60 63.85 33.49 -54.60
N ILE A 61 63.92 34.81 -54.43
CA ILE A 61 62.94 35.58 -53.65
C ILE A 61 61.55 35.45 -54.27
N VAL A 62 61.38 35.62 -55.57
CA VAL A 62 60.08 35.51 -56.26
C VAL A 62 59.49 34.12 -56.11
N VAL A 63 60.30 33.06 -56.31
CA VAL A 63 59.86 31.68 -56.13
C VAL A 63 59.52 31.39 -54.67
N ARG A 64 60.22 32.00 -53.71
CA ARG A 64 59.96 31.81 -52.28
C ARG A 64 58.78 32.61 -51.76
N LEU A 65 58.54 33.82 -52.27
CA LEU A 65 57.46 34.70 -51.85
C LEU A 65 56.09 34.06 -52.15
N ASP A 66 55.96 33.38 -53.29
CA ASP A 66 54.76 32.60 -53.64
C ASP A 66 54.49 31.48 -52.62
N SER A 67 55.56 30.88 -52.08
CA SER A 67 55.46 29.84 -51.04
C SER A 67 55.10 30.37 -49.64
N VAL A 68 55.33 31.66 -49.38
CA VAL A 68 54.94 32.32 -48.13
C VAL A 68 53.50 32.84 -48.23
N LEU A 69 53.11 33.43 -49.37
CA LEU A 69 51.73 33.87 -49.60
C LEU A 69 50.73 32.70 -49.55
N ALA A 70 51.06 31.56 -50.19
CA ALA A 70 50.21 30.39 -50.16
C ALA A 70 50.01 29.80 -48.74
N ARG A 71 50.98 30.00 -47.83
CA ARG A 71 50.86 29.58 -46.42
C ARG A 71 50.00 30.53 -45.58
N LEU A 72 49.85 31.78 -46.01
CA LEU A 72 49.05 32.79 -45.33
C LEU A 72 47.60 32.84 -45.83
N GLY A 73 47.18 31.86 -46.67
CA GLY A 73 45.82 31.78 -47.19
C GLY A 73 45.51 32.77 -48.32
N GLY A 74 46.51 33.52 -48.80
CA GLY A 74 46.37 34.45 -49.91
C GLY A 74 46.62 33.76 -51.25
N HIS A 75 45.65 33.82 -52.16
CA HIS A 75 45.90 33.50 -53.56
C HIS A 75 46.60 34.71 -54.18
N GLY A 76 47.89 34.60 -54.49
CA GLY A 76 48.67 35.69 -55.11
C GLY A 76 48.18 36.16 -56.49
N GLY A 77 47.05 35.65 -56.99
CA GLY A 77 46.53 35.97 -58.32
C GLY A 77 47.42 35.42 -59.44
N ALA A 78 47.18 35.88 -60.67
CA ALA A 78 47.98 35.51 -61.85
C ALA A 78 49.34 36.23 -61.90
N TRP A 79 49.55 37.25 -61.06
CA TRP A 79 50.71 38.14 -61.14
C TRP A 79 52.05 37.48 -60.79
N PRO A 80 52.17 36.65 -59.73
CA PRO A 80 53.40 35.90 -59.44
C PRO A 80 53.77 34.92 -60.55
N VAL A 81 52.77 34.34 -61.22
CA VAL A 81 52.98 33.46 -62.38
C VAL A 81 53.54 34.27 -63.54
N ALA A 82 52.92 35.40 -63.86
CA ALA A 82 53.40 36.30 -64.92
C ALA A 82 54.84 36.79 -64.66
N LEU A 83 55.14 37.24 -63.44
CA LEU A 83 56.49 37.67 -63.05
C LEU A 83 57.52 36.55 -63.15
N ARG A 84 57.17 35.32 -62.76
CA ARG A 84 58.07 34.17 -62.86
C ARG A 84 58.38 33.81 -64.32
N TRP A 85 57.37 33.77 -65.17
CA TRP A 85 57.57 33.49 -66.60
C TRP A 85 58.37 34.59 -67.28
N MET A 86 58.10 35.86 -66.98
CA MET A 86 58.86 36.99 -67.51
C MET A 86 60.35 36.91 -67.12
N THR A 87 60.63 36.70 -65.83
CA THR A 87 62.02 36.59 -65.35
C THR A 87 62.70 35.34 -65.91
N GLY A 88 62.02 34.20 -65.94
CA GLY A 88 62.57 32.96 -66.50
C GLY A 88 62.90 33.06 -67.99
N VAL A 89 62.02 33.67 -68.79
CA VAL A 89 62.27 33.94 -70.21
C VAL A 89 63.44 34.90 -70.41
N MET A 90 63.54 35.95 -69.58
CA MET A 90 64.66 36.88 -69.64
C MET A 90 65.99 36.21 -69.28
N THR A 91 66.03 35.36 -68.25
CA THR A 91 67.21 34.57 -67.89
C THR A 91 67.60 33.60 -69.00
N LEU A 92 66.62 32.94 -69.63
CA LEU A 92 66.88 32.06 -70.77
C LEU A 92 67.50 32.85 -71.94
N ALA A 93 66.92 34.00 -72.29
CA ALA A 93 67.41 34.86 -73.36
C ALA A 93 68.84 35.35 -73.11
N LEU A 94 69.18 35.71 -71.86
CA LEU A 94 70.53 36.12 -71.50
C LEU A 94 71.55 34.97 -71.60
N ASN A 95 71.17 33.75 -71.20
CA ASN A 95 72.07 32.59 -71.24
C ASN A 95 72.32 32.09 -72.67
N ILE A 96 71.31 32.14 -73.55
CA ILE A 96 71.46 31.70 -74.95
C ILE A 96 71.89 32.81 -75.91
N GLY A 97 71.82 34.08 -75.48
CA GLY A 97 71.92 35.23 -76.37
C GLY A 97 73.24 35.30 -77.14
N GLU A 98 74.37 35.05 -76.47
CA GLU A 98 75.68 35.05 -77.12
C GLU A 98 75.82 33.92 -78.15
N SER A 99 75.40 32.70 -77.79
CA SER A 99 75.40 31.55 -78.70
C SER A 99 74.43 31.72 -79.87
N ALA A 100 73.27 32.33 -79.63
CA ALA A 100 72.28 32.60 -80.67
C ALA A 100 72.77 33.65 -81.68
N LEU A 101 73.42 34.73 -81.19
CA LEU A 101 74.01 35.76 -82.05
C LEU A 101 75.21 35.23 -82.86
N ALA A 102 75.95 34.27 -82.30
CA ALA A 102 77.06 33.59 -82.98
C ALA A 102 76.61 32.48 -83.95
N GLY A 103 75.31 32.14 -84.01
CA GLY A 103 74.78 31.04 -84.82
C GLY A 103 75.12 29.64 -84.31
N ASP A 104 75.59 29.51 -83.06
CA ASP A 104 75.96 28.25 -82.44
C ASP A 104 74.74 27.56 -81.80
N LEU A 105 74.10 26.67 -82.57
CA LEU A 105 72.96 25.89 -82.12
C LEU A 105 73.30 24.96 -80.94
N VAL A 106 74.54 24.49 -80.84
CA VAL A 106 74.98 23.61 -79.74
C VAL A 106 75.11 24.42 -78.45
N GLY A 107 75.72 25.61 -78.52
CA GLY A 107 75.79 26.55 -77.40
C GLY A 107 74.41 26.98 -76.89
N VAL A 108 73.48 27.27 -77.81
CA VAL A 108 72.08 27.57 -77.44
C VAL A 108 71.45 26.39 -76.69
N ALA A 109 71.64 25.16 -77.17
CA ALA A 109 71.09 23.98 -76.51
C ALA A 109 71.70 23.79 -75.10
N VAL A 110 73.02 23.84 -74.97
CA VAL A 110 73.72 23.64 -73.68
C VAL A 110 73.33 24.72 -72.66
N HIS A 111 73.33 25.99 -73.05
CA HIS A 111 73.01 27.09 -72.14
C HIS A 111 71.51 27.24 -71.86
N SER A 112 70.63 26.57 -72.63
CA SER A 112 69.19 26.54 -72.33
C SER A 112 68.80 25.54 -71.25
N VAL A 113 69.60 24.49 -71.02
CA VAL A 113 69.26 23.36 -70.13
C VAL A 113 69.04 23.82 -68.70
N ALA A 114 69.96 24.60 -68.12
CA ALA A 114 69.84 25.05 -66.73
C ALA A 114 68.62 25.97 -66.50
N PRO A 115 68.39 27.04 -67.31
CA PRO A 115 67.19 27.87 -67.19
C PRO A 115 65.88 27.10 -67.38
N LEU A 116 65.81 26.19 -68.36
CA LEU A 116 64.61 25.39 -68.60
C LEU A 116 64.32 24.45 -67.43
N LEU A 117 65.34 23.79 -66.87
CA LEU A 117 65.19 22.97 -65.67
C LEU A 117 64.71 23.80 -64.48
N LEU A 118 65.20 25.02 -64.29
CA LEU A 118 64.74 25.91 -63.22
C LEU A 118 63.26 26.30 -63.38
N ILE A 119 62.82 26.64 -64.58
CA ILE A 119 61.41 26.99 -64.84
C ILE A 119 60.51 25.77 -64.60
N VAL A 120 60.86 24.62 -65.17
CA VAL A 120 60.06 23.39 -65.03
C VAL A 120 60.01 22.92 -63.58
N THR A 121 61.14 22.94 -62.87
CA THR A 121 61.18 22.54 -61.46
C THR A 121 60.42 23.51 -60.55
N ALA A 122 60.41 24.81 -60.87
CA ALA A 122 59.61 25.79 -60.13
C ALA A 122 58.10 25.53 -60.29
N GLU A 123 57.63 25.26 -61.51
CA GLU A 123 56.22 24.95 -61.80
C GLU A 123 55.78 23.61 -61.21
N ALA A 124 56.59 22.56 -61.40
CA ALA A 124 56.35 21.26 -60.80
C ALA A 124 56.33 21.36 -59.26
N GLY A 125 57.27 22.11 -58.67
CA GLY A 125 57.33 22.34 -57.23
C GLY A 125 56.10 23.08 -56.67
N LEU A 126 55.49 23.98 -57.44
CA LEU A 126 54.23 24.62 -57.04
C LEU A 126 53.05 23.64 -57.09
N ALA A 127 52.93 22.86 -58.17
CA ALA A 127 51.89 21.85 -58.31
C ALA A 127 51.96 20.78 -57.21
N TYR A 128 53.15 20.23 -56.93
CA TYR A 128 53.35 19.27 -55.84
C TYR A 128 53.00 19.88 -54.48
N ARG A 129 53.37 21.13 -54.21
CA ARG A 129 53.01 21.80 -52.95
C ARG A 129 51.51 21.96 -52.78
N ARG A 130 50.79 22.40 -53.83
CA ARG A 130 49.32 22.49 -53.79
C ARG A 130 48.67 21.13 -53.52
N ALA A 131 49.13 20.08 -54.20
CA ALA A 131 48.63 18.72 -54.00
C ALA A 131 48.92 18.22 -52.56
N LEU A 132 50.12 18.46 -52.03
CA LEU A 132 50.47 18.09 -50.66
C LEU A 132 49.65 18.84 -49.63
N THR A 133 49.48 20.16 -49.77
CA THR A 133 48.64 20.96 -48.85
C THR A 133 47.19 20.49 -48.88
N ALA A 134 46.64 20.23 -50.07
CA ALA A 134 45.27 19.70 -50.20
C ALA A 134 45.14 18.32 -49.54
N ALA A 135 46.11 17.43 -49.73
CA ALA A 135 46.11 16.10 -49.11
C ALA A 135 46.19 16.18 -47.57
N VAL A 136 47.05 17.05 -47.03
CA VAL A 136 47.16 17.26 -45.57
C VAL A 136 45.86 17.79 -44.99
N LEU A 137 45.27 18.82 -45.60
CA LEU A 137 43.99 19.37 -45.15
C LEU A 137 42.86 18.33 -45.20
N ALA A 138 42.82 17.48 -46.23
CA ALA A 138 41.81 16.42 -46.33
C ALA A 138 41.97 15.38 -45.21
N VAL A 139 43.22 15.02 -44.87
CA VAL A 139 43.51 14.09 -43.76
C VAL A 139 43.13 14.71 -42.42
N GLU A 140 43.45 15.98 -42.18
CA GLU A 140 43.10 16.70 -40.96
C GLU A 140 41.58 16.82 -40.79
N ALA A 141 40.85 17.20 -41.86
CA ALA A 141 39.40 17.29 -41.86
C ALA A 141 38.74 15.92 -41.57
N ARG A 142 39.25 14.84 -42.17
CA ARG A 142 38.77 13.49 -41.89
C ARG A 142 39.01 13.10 -40.43
N LYS A 143 40.18 13.42 -39.87
CA LYS A 143 40.52 13.14 -38.47
C LYS A 143 39.61 13.90 -37.51
N GLN A 144 39.32 15.17 -37.77
CA GLN A 144 38.37 15.96 -36.98
C GLN A 144 36.96 15.37 -37.06
N ALA A 145 36.47 15.05 -38.27
CA ALA A 145 35.16 14.43 -38.42
C ALA A 145 35.05 13.07 -37.70
N GLU A 146 36.11 12.26 -37.70
CA GLU A 146 36.16 11.00 -36.95
C GLU A 146 36.17 11.22 -35.43
N GLN A 147 36.82 12.27 -34.94
CA GLN A 147 36.81 12.65 -33.52
C GLN A 147 35.42 13.12 -33.09
N ASP A 148 34.82 14.06 -33.83
CA ASP A 148 33.47 14.56 -33.57
C ASP A 148 32.43 13.42 -33.59
N ALA A 149 32.56 12.49 -34.54
CA ALA A 149 31.68 11.33 -34.61
C ALA A 149 31.84 10.38 -33.41
N ARG A 150 33.06 10.23 -32.86
CA ARG A 150 33.30 9.44 -31.64
C ARG A 150 32.71 10.13 -30.42
N GLU A 151 32.91 11.43 -30.29
CA GLU A 151 32.36 12.22 -29.17
C GLU A 151 30.84 12.20 -29.16
N ARG A 152 30.20 12.40 -30.32
CA ARG A 152 28.74 12.29 -30.47
C ARG A 152 28.22 10.90 -30.07
N LYS A 153 28.89 9.83 -30.50
CA LYS A 153 28.51 8.45 -30.12
C LYS A 153 28.66 8.19 -28.62
N VAL A 154 29.64 8.79 -27.96
CA VAL A 154 29.79 8.68 -26.50
C VAL A 154 28.67 9.44 -25.79
N ALA A 155 28.40 10.68 -26.20
CA ALA A 155 27.32 11.49 -25.65
C ALA A 155 25.94 10.82 -25.82
N GLU A 156 25.65 10.24 -26.98
CA GLU A 156 24.40 9.52 -27.25
C GLU A 156 24.26 8.26 -26.38
N ARG A 157 25.37 7.54 -26.13
CA ARG A 157 25.39 6.39 -25.21
C ARG A 157 25.14 6.79 -23.77
N GLU A 158 25.69 7.91 -23.33
CA GLU A 158 25.44 8.44 -21.99
C GLU A 158 24.00 8.91 -21.83
N GLU A 159 23.47 9.63 -22.82
CA GLU A 159 22.08 10.08 -22.81
C GLU A 159 21.09 8.92 -22.80
N SER A 160 21.30 7.90 -23.64
CA SER A 160 20.45 6.70 -23.66
C SER A 160 20.50 5.92 -22.33
N ARG A 161 21.67 5.84 -21.67
CA ARG A 161 21.78 5.26 -20.32
C ARG A 161 21.01 6.07 -19.29
N LEU A 162 21.09 7.40 -19.34
CA LEU A 162 20.35 8.28 -18.43
C LEU A 162 18.83 8.17 -18.63
N ARG A 163 18.37 8.08 -19.89
CA ARG A 163 16.95 7.87 -20.21
C ARG A 163 16.46 6.51 -19.70
N ALA A 164 17.19 5.43 -19.98
CA ALA A 164 16.85 4.09 -19.48
C ALA A 164 16.80 4.04 -17.95
N ALA A 165 17.74 4.70 -17.26
CA ALA A 165 17.74 4.77 -15.79
C ALA A 165 16.54 5.56 -15.22
N ARG A 166 16.06 6.60 -15.92
CA ARG A 166 14.85 7.34 -15.53
C ARG A 166 13.60 6.49 -15.74
N GLU A 167 13.47 5.87 -16.91
CA GLU A 167 12.36 4.98 -17.24
C GLU A 167 12.27 3.82 -16.24
N GLN A 168 13.40 3.22 -15.87
CA GLN A 168 13.43 2.14 -14.88
C GLN A 168 12.95 2.61 -13.50
N ARG A 169 13.40 3.79 -13.03
CA ARG A 169 12.92 4.35 -11.75
C ARG A 169 11.43 4.67 -11.77
N GLU A 170 10.93 5.18 -12.89
CA GLU A 170 9.50 5.48 -13.06
C GLU A 170 8.66 4.19 -13.07
N HIS A 171 9.15 3.15 -13.73
CA HIS A 171 8.50 1.83 -13.74
C HIS A 171 8.49 1.19 -12.36
N GLU A 172 9.62 1.20 -11.64
CA GLU A 172 9.71 0.73 -10.26
C GLU A 172 8.77 1.52 -9.32
N ALA A 173 8.71 2.84 -9.48
CA ALA A 173 7.78 3.68 -8.72
C ALA A 173 6.30 3.45 -9.09
N ALA A 174 5.99 3.09 -10.34
CA ALA A 174 4.65 2.71 -10.75
C ALA A 174 4.24 1.37 -10.11
N ILE A 175 5.11 0.35 -10.18
CA ILE A 175 4.88 -0.95 -9.54
C ILE A 175 4.68 -0.78 -8.02
N ALA A 176 5.52 0.02 -7.36
CA ALA A 176 5.40 0.26 -5.92
C ALA A 176 4.12 1.03 -5.53
N ARG A 177 3.55 1.83 -6.44
CA ARG A 177 2.23 2.46 -6.24
C ARG A 177 1.11 1.45 -6.39
N GLU A 178 1.16 0.64 -7.44
CA GLU A 178 0.16 -0.39 -7.69
C GLU A 178 0.11 -1.45 -6.57
N GLN A 179 1.28 -1.85 -6.04
CA GLN A 179 1.38 -2.74 -4.89
C GLN A 179 0.73 -2.15 -3.64
N ARG A 180 1.04 -0.90 -3.30
CA ARG A 180 0.42 -0.20 -2.16
C ARG A 180 -1.09 -0.08 -2.31
N GLU A 181 -1.57 0.28 -3.50
CA GLU A 181 -3.01 0.33 -3.76
C GLU A 181 -3.68 -1.05 -3.65
N HIS A 182 -3.01 -2.11 -4.11
CA HIS A 182 -3.52 -3.47 -3.98
C HIS A 182 -3.55 -3.92 -2.52
N GLU A 183 -2.51 -3.65 -1.75
CA GLU A 183 -2.45 -3.91 -0.31
C GLU A 183 -3.53 -3.13 0.45
N GLU A 184 -3.74 -1.85 0.13
CA GLU A 184 -4.82 -1.04 0.70
C GLU A 184 -6.20 -1.61 0.36
N ARG A 185 -6.42 -2.07 -0.88
CA ARG A 185 -7.68 -2.74 -1.28
C ARG A 185 -7.90 -4.01 -0.47
N LEU A 186 -6.88 -4.86 -0.34
CA LEU A 186 -6.96 -6.08 0.46
C LEU A 186 -7.22 -5.79 1.94
N ALA A 187 -6.59 -4.76 2.50
CA ALA A 187 -6.78 -4.34 3.88
C ALA A 187 -8.21 -3.82 4.12
N ARG A 188 -8.76 -3.01 3.20
CA ARG A 188 -10.15 -2.55 3.25
C ARG A 188 -11.13 -3.72 3.16
N GLU A 189 -10.92 -4.64 2.24
CA GLU A 189 -11.77 -5.82 2.08
C GLU A 189 -11.73 -6.72 3.32
N ALA A 190 -10.56 -6.89 3.94
CA ALA A 190 -10.41 -7.62 5.19
C ALA A 190 -11.13 -6.92 6.36
N ALA A 191 -10.99 -5.60 6.49
CA ALA A 191 -11.69 -4.81 7.49
C ALA A 191 -13.22 -4.90 7.31
N ASP A 192 -13.72 -4.76 6.08
CA ASP A 192 -15.14 -4.88 5.75
C ASP A 192 -15.71 -6.27 6.07
N ARG A 193 -14.92 -7.33 5.82
CA ARG A 193 -15.30 -8.70 6.22
C ARG A 193 -15.37 -8.83 7.74
N GLN A 194 -14.38 -8.30 8.44
CA GLN A 194 -14.32 -8.39 9.90
C GLN A 194 -15.46 -7.59 10.56
N ASP A 195 -15.78 -6.41 10.03
CA ASP A 195 -16.89 -5.60 10.51
C ASP A 195 -18.25 -6.28 10.24
N ARG A 196 -18.43 -6.96 9.10
CA ARG A 196 -19.61 -7.81 8.86
C ARG A 196 -19.72 -8.93 9.89
N ILE A 197 -18.63 -9.66 10.15
CA ILE A 197 -18.62 -10.72 11.16
C ILE A 197 -18.99 -10.17 12.54
N ARG A 198 -18.42 -9.04 12.96
CA ARG A 198 -18.76 -8.41 14.24
C ARG A 198 -20.23 -8.00 14.32
N ARG A 199 -20.79 -7.44 13.26
CA ARG A 199 -22.22 -7.06 13.21
C ARG A 199 -23.12 -8.29 13.30
N GLU A 200 -22.82 -9.34 12.54
CA GLU A 200 -23.56 -10.61 12.60
C GLU A 200 -23.47 -11.25 13.99
N GLU A 201 -22.31 -11.20 14.63
CA GLU A 201 -22.10 -11.73 15.98
C GLU A 201 -22.88 -10.91 17.04
N GLN A 202 -22.85 -9.59 16.93
CA GLN A 202 -23.67 -8.70 17.77
C GLN A 202 -25.16 -8.96 17.57
N GLU A 203 -25.64 -9.08 16.34
CA GLU A 203 -27.03 -9.39 16.03
C GLU A 203 -27.44 -10.76 16.60
N ARG A 204 -26.56 -11.78 16.51
CA ARG A 204 -26.80 -13.09 17.12
C ARG A 204 -26.87 -13.02 18.65
N LEU A 205 -25.97 -12.27 19.28
CA LEU A 205 -25.97 -12.07 20.73
C LEU A 205 -27.24 -11.33 21.18
N GLU A 206 -27.63 -10.27 20.47
CA GLU A 206 -28.87 -9.55 20.75
C GLU A 206 -30.11 -10.43 20.55
N ALA A 207 -30.15 -11.20 19.46
CA ALA A 207 -31.24 -12.13 19.20
C ALA A 207 -31.33 -13.22 20.28
N ALA A 208 -30.19 -13.77 20.72
CA ALA A 208 -30.14 -14.71 21.83
C ALA A 208 -30.62 -14.09 23.14
N ALA A 209 -30.18 -12.86 23.45
CA ALA A 209 -30.62 -12.13 24.64
C ALA A 209 -32.12 -11.76 24.60
N ARG A 210 -32.67 -11.45 23.42
CA ARG A 210 -34.12 -11.26 23.22
C ARG A 210 -34.86 -12.57 23.45
N ALA A 211 -34.42 -13.67 22.85
CA ALA A 211 -35.02 -14.99 23.02
C ALA A 211 -34.96 -15.46 24.50
N GLU A 212 -33.87 -15.20 25.21
CA GLU A 212 -33.75 -15.53 26.63
C GLU A 212 -34.72 -14.72 27.49
N ARG A 213 -34.86 -13.42 27.22
CA ARG A 213 -35.84 -12.57 27.91
C ARG A 213 -37.27 -13.06 27.68
N GLU A 214 -37.63 -13.35 26.43
CA GLU A 214 -38.96 -13.92 26.12
C GLU A 214 -39.18 -15.30 26.76
N ALA A 215 -38.14 -16.12 26.87
CA ALA A 215 -38.23 -17.41 27.55
C ALA A 215 -38.41 -17.26 29.06
N ARG A 216 -37.73 -16.29 29.69
CA ARG A 216 -37.91 -15.96 31.11
C ARG A 216 -39.31 -15.43 31.37
N GLU A 217 -39.80 -14.50 30.55
CA GLU A 217 -41.17 -13.98 30.66
C GLU A 217 -42.21 -15.09 30.47
N ARG A 218 -42.02 -16.02 29.51
CA ARG A 218 -42.90 -17.18 29.36
C ARG A 218 -42.93 -18.06 30.60
N ARG A 219 -41.75 -18.38 31.17
CA ARG A 219 -41.65 -19.17 32.41
C ARG A 219 -42.27 -18.46 33.61
N GLU A 220 -42.13 -17.14 33.72
CA GLU A 220 -42.79 -16.35 34.77
C GLU A 220 -44.31 -16.37 34.60
N ARG A 221 -44.83 -16.13 33.39
CA ARG A 221 -46.27 -16.22 33.13
C ARG A 221 -46.83 -17.62 33.38
N GLU A 222 -46.09 -18.67 33.02
CA GLU A 222 -46.47 -20.06 33.33
C GLU A 222 -46.52 -20.32 34.85
N ARG A 223 -45.56 -19.77 35.62
CA ARG A 223 -45.57 -19.87 37.09
C ARG A 223 -46.74 -19.10 37.70
N GLU A 224 -46.98 -17.87 37.26
CA GLU A 224 -48.10 -17.06 37.72
C GLU A 224 -49.45 -17.74 37.41
N GLN A 225 -49.60 -18.33 36.23
CA GLN A 225 -50.79 -19.10 35.87
C GLN A 225 -50.96 -20.34 36.75
N ALA A 226 -49.88 -21.09 37.00
CA ALA A 226 -49.91 -22.26 37.87
C ALA A 226 -50.22 -21.90 39.33
N GLU A 227 -49.69 -20.78 39.84
CA GLU A 227 -49.98 -20.27 41.18
C GLU A 227 -51.45 -19.80 41.28
N ALA A 228 -51.94 -19.05 40.30
CA ALA A 228 -53.34 -18.62 40.26
C ALA A 228 -54.32 -19.80 40.15
N GLU A 229 -53.97 -20.85 39.41
CA GLU A 229 -54.76 -22.08 39.33
C GLU A 229 -54.77 -22.84 40.66
N ARG A 230 -53.61 -22.98 41.32
CA ARG A 230 -53.53 -23.56 42.67
C ARG A 230 -54.36 -22.78 43.68
N GLU A 231 -54.27 -21.46 43.68
CA GLU A 231 -55.03 -20.62 44.60
C GLU A 231 -56.55 -20.74 44.36
N ARG A 232 -56.98 -20.84 43.09
CA ARG A 232 -58.39 -21.11 42.76
C ARG A 232 -58.87 -22.46 43.28
N LEU A 233 -58.07 -23.52 43.10
CA LEU A 233 -58.39 -24.87 43.58
C LEU A 233 -58.42 -24.92 45.11
N GLU A 234 -57.49 -24.25 45.80
CA GLU A 234 -57.49 -24.16 47.26
C GLU A 234 -58.71 -23.41 47.80
N ARG A 235 -59.09 -22.28 47.19
CA ARG A 235 -60.31 -21.55 47.56
C ARG A 235 -61.57 -22.39 47.35
N GLN A 236 -61.66 -23.14 46.25
CA GLN A 236 -62.77 -24.07 46.00
C GLN A 236 -62.81 -25.21 47.02
N ALA A 237 -61.66 -25.81 47.35
CA ALA A 237 -61.57 -26.87 48.34
C ALA A 237 -61.85 -26.38 49.78
N ALA A 238 -61.54 -25.12 50.10
CA ALA A 238 -61.89 -24.50 51.37
C ALA A 238 -63.41 -24.25 51.46
N GLN A 239 -64.02 -23.73 50.40
CA GLN A 239 -65.47 -23.51 50.33
C GLN A 239 -66.26 -24.82 50.46
N GLN A 240 -65.82 -25.90 49.79
CA GLN A 240 -66.46 -27.21 49.94
C GLN A 240 -66.36 -27.76 51.36
N ARG A 241 -65.19 -27.63 52.01
CA ARG A 241 -65.00 -28.06 53.41
C ARG A 241 -65.89 -27.27 54.37
N GLU A 242 -66.08 -25.98 54.14
CA GLU A 242 -66.94 -25.13 54.95
C GLU A 242 -68.43 -25.50 54.79
N LEU A 243 -68.89 -25.73 53.55
CA LEU A 243 -70.24 -26.22 53.25
C LEU A 243 -70.51 -27.59 53.89
N GLU A 244 -69.56 -28.52 53.80
CA GLU A 244 -69.69 -29.83 54.44
C GLU A 244 -69.74 -29.74 55.97
N ALA A 245 -68.93 -28.86 56.59
CA ALA A 245 -68.93 -28.66 58.03
C ALA A 245 -70.27 -28.07 58.51
N GLN A 246 -70.83 -27.10 57.78
CA GLN A 246 -72.14 -26.53 58.07
C GLN A 246 -73.26 -27.58 57.97
N GLN A 247 -73.23 -28.43 56.94
CA GLN A 247 -74.21 -29.50 56.77
C GLN A 247 -74.12 -30.57 57.87
N ARG A 248 -72.91 -30.92 58.34
CA ARG A 248 -72.72 -31.86 59.45
C ARG A 248 -73.25 -31.27 60.77
N ALA A 249 -72.93 -30.01 61.06
CA ALA A 249 -73.41 -29.32 62.25
C ALA A 249 -74.95 -29.17 62.28
N GLU A 250 -75.59 -28.96 61.13
CA GLU A 250 -77.05 -28.87 61.04
C GLU A 250 -77.73 -30.23 61.27
N ARG A 251 -77.15 -31.33 60.77
CA ARG A 251 -77.66 -32.69 61.01
C ARG A 251 -77.58 -33.07 62.49
N GLU A 252 -76.44 -32.80 63.14
CA GLU A 252 -76.25 -33.08 64.57
C GLU A 252 -77.23 -32.29 65.44
N ARG A 253 -77.53 -31.02 65.10
CA ARG A 253 -78.54 -30.23 65.82
C ARG A 253 -79.94 -30.85 65.72
N ARG A 254 -80.33 -31.34 64.53
CA ARG A 254 -81.66 -31.95 64.32
C ARG A 254 -81.81 -33.29 65.05
N GLU A 255 -80.73 -34.07 65.17
CA GLU A 255 -80.75 -35.33 65.91
C GLU A 255 -80.89 -35.11 67.42
N ARG A 256 -80.17 -34.12 68.00
CA ARG A 256 -80.25 -33.81 69.43
C ARG A 256 -81.65 -33.38 69.89
N VAL A 257 -82.36 -32.60 69.07
CA VAL A 257 -83.75 -32.18 69.37
C VAL A 257 -84.70 -33.38 69.38
N ARG A 258 -84.55 -34.32 68.44
CA ARG A 258 -85.40 -35.51 68.34
C ARG A 258 -85.21 -36.49 69.51
N GLU A 259 -83.98 -36.62 70.00
CA GLU A 259 -83.68 -37.47 71.17
C GLU A 259 -84.34 -36.91 72.44
N GLN A 260 -84.28 -35.59 72.65
CA GLN A 260 -84.89 -34.92 73.80
C GLN A 260 -86.42 -35.06 73.83
N GLU A 261 -87.10 -34.90 72.69
CA GLU A 261 -88.56 -35.05 72.61
C GLU A 261 -89.04 -36.49 72.93
N ARG A 262 -88.22 -37.52 72.68
CA ARG A 262 -88.58 -38.92 72.98
C ARG A 262 -88.57 -39.18 74.49
N ILE A 263 -87.56 -38.66 75.19
CA ILE A 263 -87.37 -38.84 76.64
C ILE A 263 -88.50 -38.17 77.42
N GLU A 264 -88.93 -36.96 77.01
CA GLU A 264 -90.03 -36.25 77.69
C GLU A 264 -91.38 -36.98 77.55
N ARG A 265 -91.66 -37.61 76.40
CA ARG A 265 -92.91 -38.36 76.18
C ARG A 265 -92.99 -39.63 77.02
N GLU A 266 -91.89 -40.39 77.14
CA GLU A 266 -91.86 -41.59 77.98
C GLU A 266 -92.03 -41.26 79.46
N ARG A 267 -91.47 -40.14 79.92
CA ARG A 267 -91.61 -39.66 81.30
C ARG A 267 -93.02 -39.19 81.63
N ALA A 268 -93.69 -38.49 80.72
CA ALA A 268 -95.09 -38.08 80.89
C ALA A 268 -96.03 -39.29 81.00
N ALA A 269 -95.78 -40.36 80.23
CA ALA A 269 -96.58 -41.58 80.29
C ALA A 269 -96.46 -42.32 81.63
N LEU A 270 -95.28 -42.33 82.24
CA LEU A 270 -95.03 -42.99 83.53
C LEU A 270 -95.71 -42.26 84.70
N LEU A 271 -95.89 -40.95 84.63
CA LEU A 271 -96.52 -40.14 85.68
C LEU A 271 -98.05 -40.07 85.57
N ALA A 272 -98.61 -40.32 84.38
CA ALA A 272 -100.05 -40.30 84.12
C ALA A 272 -100.77 -41.61 84.49
N ALA A 273 -100.04 -42.69 84.82
CA ALA A 273 -100.60 -44.03 85.04
C ALA A 273 -101.48 -44.18 86.30
N GLY A 274 -101.59 -43.16 87.14
CA GLY A 274 -102.46 -43.16 88.34
C GLY A 274 -102.01 -44.11 89.45
N PRO A 275 -102.66 -44.10 90.64
CA PRO A 275 -102.31 -44.99 91.73
C PRO A 275 -102.63 -46.44 91.34
N PRO A 276 -101.68 -47.37 91.41
CA PRO A 276 -101.90 -48.75 91.03
C PRO A 276 -102.78 -49.45 92.08
N GLU A 277 -103.74 -50.26 91.64
CA GLU A 277 -104.66 -51.01 92.54
C GLU A 277 -103.92 -52.02 93.43
N GLU A 278 -102.74 -52.48 92.99
CA GLU A 278 -101.83 -53.33 93.75
C GLU A 278 -100.41 -52.73 93.75
N LYS A 279 -99.67 -52.97 94.83
CA LYS A 279 -98.30 -52.49 95.01
C LYS A 279 -97.39 -52.93 93.84
N LEU A 280 -96.77 -51.98 93.14
CA LEU A 280 -95.89 -52.27 92.00
C LEU A 280 -94.68 -53.12 92.41
N LYS A 281 -94.14 -53.90 91.48
CA LYS A 281 -92.84 -54.56 91.66
C LYS A 281 -91.73 -53.49 91.80
N GLU A 282 -90.69 -53.82 92.56
CA GLU A 282 -89.66 -52.86 92.95
C GLU A 282 -88.97 -52.16 91.77
N GLY A 283 -88.68 -52.89 90.68
CA GLY A 283 -88.06 -52.32 89.47
C GLY A 283 -88.89 -51.17 88.87
N PRO A 284 -90.14 -51.44 88.44
CA PRO A 284 -91.05 -50.40 87.95
C PRO A 284 -91.31 -49.28 88.98
N ALA A 285 -91.41 -49.60 90.27
CA ALA A 285 -91.62 -48.62 91.32
C ALA A 285 -90.43 -47.63 91.42
N ARG A 286 -89.18 -48.11 91.25
CA ARG A 286 -87.99 -47.24 91.22
C ARG A 286 -88.02 -46.30 90.02
N THR A 287 -88.41 -46.76 88.84
CA THR A 287 -88.52 -45.94 87.63
C THR A 287 -89.57 -44.83 87.79
N VAL A 288 -90.74 -45.15 88.37
CA VAL A 288 -91.79 -44.16 88.64
C VAL A 288 -91.36 -43.15 89.70
N VAL A 289 -90.67 -43.60 90.75
CA VAL A 289 -90.10 -42.72 91.78
C VAL A 289 -89.04 -41.79 91.20
N GLN A 290 -88.17 -42.28 90.31
CA GLN A 290 -87.18 -41.46 89.62
C GLN A 290 -87.82 -40.42 88.68
N ALA A 291 -88.79 -40.85 87.86
CA ALA A 291 -89.55 -39.93 87.02
C ALA A 291 -90.28 -38.85 87.84
N ALA A 292 -90.81 -39.22 89.01
CA ALA A 292 -91.48 -38.32 89.93
C ALA A 292 -90.49 -37.33 90.61
N PHE A 293 -89.31 -37.81 91.00
CA PHE A 293 -88.24 -36.99 91.57
C PHE A 293 -87.75 -35.94 90.57
N GLU A 294 -87.45 -36.36 89.34
CA GLU A 294 -87.04 -35.45 88.27
C GLU A 294 -88.15 -34.44 87.93
N ALA A 295 -89.42 -34.81 88.12
CA ALA A 295 -90.59 -33.94 87.91
C ALA A 295 -90.90 -33.04 89.10
N GLY A 296 -90.09 -33.10 90.17
CA GLY A 296 -90.29 -32.29 91.37
C GLY A 296 -91.57 -32.64 92.14
N LEU A 297 -92.15 -33.82 91.92
CA LEU A 297 -93.34 -34.25 92.62
C LEU A 297 -93.02 -34.56 94.09
N ALA A 298 -94.02 -34.43 94.96
CA ALA A 298 -93.82 -34.72 96.37
C ALA A 298 -93.63 -36.23 96.60
N VAL A 299 -92.77 -36.60 97.57
CA VAL A 299 -92.50 -38.00 97.97
C VAL A 299 -93.79 -38.79 98.23
N ARG A 300 -94.82 -38.13 98.77
CA ARG A 300 -96.13 -38.72 99.03
C ARG A 300 -96.83 -39.17 97.74
N VAL A 301 -96.76 -38.34 96.70
CA VAL A 301 -97.35 -38.64 95.37
C VAL A 301 -96.60 -39.79 94.72
N ALA A 302 -95.27 -39.85 94.83
CA ALA A 302 -94.48 -40.97 94.33
C ALA A 302 -94.79 -42.28 95.08
N ALA A 303 -95.09 -42.21 96.38
CA ALA A 303 -95.53 -43.36 97.17
C ALA A 303 -96.92 -43.86 96.73
N GLU A 304 -97.85 -42.94 96.49
CA GLU A 304 -99.19 -43.25 95.97
C GLU A 304 -99.14 -43.85 94.57
N LEU A 305 -98.34 -43.28 93.65
CA LEU A 305 -98.17 -43.77 92.27
C LEU A 305 -97.48 -45.13 92.17
N THR A 306 -96.89 -45.62 93.26
CA THR A 306 -96.22 -46.92 93.28
C THR A 306 -96.90 -47.95 94.18
N GLY A 307 -97.79 -47.53 95.08
CA GLY A 307 -98.36 -48.37 96.14
C GLY A 307 -97.35 -48.78 97.21
N TRP A 308 -96.17 -48.15 97.25
CA TRP A 308 -95.15 -48.37 98.28
C TRP A 308 -95.31 -47.39 99.45
N SER A 309 -94.69 -47.72 100.58
CA SER A 309 -94.73 -46.83 101.74
C SER A 309 -93.96 -45.53 101.46
N VAL A 310 -94.42 -44.44 102.07
CA VAL A 310 -93.74 -43.13 102.01
C VAL A 310 -92.29 -43.22 102.48
N GLY A 311 -91.99 -44.08 103.47
CA GLY A 311 -90.62 -44.32 103.92
C GLY A 311 -89.72 -44.94 102.85
N TRP A 312 -90.25 -45.87 102.04
CA TRP A 312 -89.51 -46.45 100.92
C TRP A 312 -89.29 -45.43 99.79
N ALA A 313 -90.34 -44.67 99.42
CA ALA A 313 -90.23 -43.61 98.42
C ALA A 313 -89.27 -42.48 98.85
N SER A 314 -89.26 -42.11 100.14
CA SER A 314 -88.37 -41.09 100.69
C SER A 314 -86.90 -41.51 100.64
N ALA A 315 -86.60 -42.78 100.93
CA ALA A 315 -85.24 -43.30 100.84
C ALA A 315 -84.71 -43.22 99.40
N ARG A 316 -85.55 -43.55 98.42
CA ARG A 316 -85.18 -43.44 96.99
C ARG A 316 -85.03 -41.98 96.52
N TYR A 317 -85.88 -41.06 96.98
CA TYR A 317 -85.72 -39.62 96.71
C TYR A 317 -84.40 -39.08 97.26
N GLN A 318 -83.98 -39.57 98.43
CA GLN A 318 -82.72 -39.15 99.03
C GLN A 318 -81.52 -39.67 98.23
N GLU A 319 -81.53 -40.94 97.81
CA GLU A 319 -80.47 -41.49 96.95
C GLU A 319 -80.36 -40.73 95.62
N LEU A 320 -81.47 -40.35 95.00
CA LEU A 320 -81.47 -39.56 93.76
C LEU A 320 -80.95 -38.13 93.98
N ARG A 321 -81.25 -37.53 95.14
CA ARG A 321 -80.71 -36.23 95.53
C ARG A 321 -79.20 -36.29 95.77
N ASP A 322 -78.73 -37.33 96.44
CA ASP A 322 -77.31 -37.54 96.71
C ASP A 322 -76.55 -37.82 95.40
N ALA A 323 -77.14 -38.58 94.47
CA ALA A 323 -76.57 -38.81 93.14
C ALA A 323 -76.51 -37.54 92.27
N ALA A 324 -77.54 -36.69 92.31
CA ALA A 324 -77.54 -35.41 91.61
C ALA A 324 -76.47 -34.45 92.16
N GLN A 325 -76.30 -34.40 93.49
CA GLN A 325 -75.24 -33.60 94.12
C GLN A 325 -73.83 -34.14 93.83
N ALA A 326 -73.67 -35.46 93.72
CA ALA A 326 -72.40 -36.07 93.30
C ALA A 326 -72.06 -35.75 91.83
N LEU A 327 -73.06 -35.62 90.96
CA LEU A 327 -72.89 -35.20 89.56
C LEU A 327 -72.61 -33.69 89.42
N GLU A 328 -73.24 -32.83 90.23
CA GLU A 328 -72.93 -31.40 90.28
C GLU A 328 -71.57 -31.10 90.92
N GLY A 329 -71.13 -31.88 91.92
CA GLY A 329 -69.80 -31.77 92.53
C GLY A 329 -68.66 -32.35 91.68
N ALA A 330 -68.98 -33.05 90.59
CA ALA A 330 -68.03 -33.63 89.63
C ALA A 330 -67.98 -32.86 88.29
N ALA A 331 -68.69 -31.74 88.17
CA ALA A 331 -68.53 -30.80 87.06
C ALA A 331 -67.45 -29.76 87.44
N PRO A 332 -66.35 -29.64 86.67
CA PRO A 332 -65.26 -28.70 86.94
C PRO A 332 -65.63 -27.23 86.77
#